data_AF-A0A2E7LLM9-F1
#
_entry.id   AF-A0A2E7LLM9-F1
#
_cell.length_a   1.000
_cell.length_b   1.000
_cell.length_c   1.000
_cell.angle_alpha   90.00
_cell.angle_beta   90.00
_cell.angle_gamma   90.00
#
_symmetry.space_group_name_H-M   'P 1'
#
loop_
_entity.id
_entity.type
_entity.pdbx_description
1 polymer ?
#
loop_
_entity_poly.entity_id
_entity_poly.type
_entity_poly.pdbx_seq_one_letter_code
_entity_poly.pdbx_strand_id
1 'polypeptide(L)'
;MRLTIFRDGKLTLPSVFLLISLLLFTATVIASVFFTNSSNSYDRILKGNKQNLIHWEISNFFNKWIHLSTTLFRHELSESEKQVKIVKFFELVGLQHSEKSKLEYLIAQNSDQDEILHIGEEIERIQGQIISITPLVEELLEAKVSKVLSENNIIDEWGPVHWPPVDFTFEPGGLLLMTSPVERIFRQREFLLQPNLSLLEQISIENHIEEAHPDTSALVIRIGGVATYPAQIRNTSSLHGALNLISHEWLHHWLIFRPLGKKWFEGGELRTINETVANIFAEEIGDETYLLITGQKIIREPWTPATQRSQIIVNDQFNYKAEMRRTR
;
A
#
# COMPACT_ATOMS: atom_id res chain seq x y z
N MET A 1 23.49 -15.81 -19.82
CA MET A 1 23.85 -16.19 -18.44
C MET A 1 22.92 -17.33 -18.01
N ARG A 2 23.43 -18.56 -17.84
CA ARG A 2 22.59 -19.72 -17.47
C ARG A 2 22.22 -19.61 -15.99
N LEU A 3 20.96 -19.29 -15.70
CA LEU A 3 20.36 -19.53 -14.38
C LEU A 3 20.53 -21.02 -14.08
N THR A 4 21.45 -21.35 -13.19
CA THR A 4 21.75 -22.74 -12.83
C THR A 4 20.75 -23.12 -11.74
N ILE A 5 19.60 -23.65 -12.15
CA ILE A 5 18.43 -23.95 -11.29
C ILE A 5 18.73 -25.11 -10.31
N PHE A 6 19.71 -25.95 -10.63
CA PHE A 6 20.10 -27.11 -9.84
C PHE A 6 21.59 -27.09 -9.54
N ARG A 7 21.96 -27.27 -8.26
CA ARG A 7 23.30 -27.67 -7.84
C ARG A 7 23.16 -28.90 -6.96
N ASP A 8 23.82 -29.99 -7.34
CA ASP A 8 23.79 -31.29 -6.63
C ASP A 8 22.38 -31.85 -6.38
N GLY A 9 21.46 -31.67 -7.34
CA GLY A 9 20.09 -32.20 -7.26
C GLY A 9 19.16 -31.48 -6.27
N LYS A 10 19.61 -30.36 -5.66
CA LYS A 10 18.80 -29.51 -4.77
C LYS A 10 18.59 -28.13 -5.41
N LEU A 11 17.41 -27.57 -5.19
CA LEU A 11 17.12 -26.17 -5.55
C LEU A 11 18.02 -25.25 -4.71
N THR A 12 18.65 -24.26 -5.34
CA THR A 12 19.40 -23.24 -4.59
C THR A 12 18.43 -22.28 -3.88
N LEU A 13 18.82 -21.70 -2.73
CA LEU A 13 17.97 -20.75 -1.98
C LEU A 13 17.32 -19.66 -2.87
N PRO A 14 18.06 -19.02 -3.81
CA PRO A 14 17.48 -18.06 -4.75
C PRO A 14 16.42 -18.66 -5.69
N SER A 15 16.59 -19.92 -6.10
CA SER A 15 15.63 -20.64 -6.95
C SER A 15 14.34 -21.00 -6.21
N VAL A 16 14.43 -21.30 -4.91
CA VAL A 16 13.27 -21.54 -4.04
C VAL A 16 12.50 -20.24 -3.82
N PHE A 17 13.21 -19.14 -3.55
CA PHE A 17 12.61 -17.81 -3.37
C PHE A 17 11.86 -17.37 -4.63
N LEU A 18 12.44 -17.54 -5.82
CA LEU A 18 11.79 -17.19 -7.08
C LEU A 18 10.53 -18.04 -7.37
N LEU A 19 10.54 -19.33 -7.02
CA LEU A 19 9.37 -20.21 -7.13
C LEU A 19 8.24 -19.82 -6.16
N ILE A 20 8.62 -19.41 -4.95
CA ILE A 20 7.73 -18.91 -3.88
C ILE A 20 7.08 -17.60 -4.28
N SER A 21 7.88 -16.64 -4.75
CA SER A 21 7.42 -15.35 -5.24
C SER A 21 6.51 -15.53 -6.45
N LEU A 22 6.79 -16.50 -7.34
CA LEU A 22 5.91 -16.85 -8.47
C LEU A 22 4.57 -17.45 -8.00
N LEU A 23 4.57 -18.25 -6.93
CA LEU A 23 3.35 -18.83 -6.35
C LEU A 23 2.45 -17.74 -5.74
N LEU A 24 3.04 -16.81 -4.98
CA LEU A 24 2.35 -15.64 -4.44
C LEU A 24 1.79 -14.75 -5.54
N PHE A 25 2.60 -14.45 -6.55
CA PHE A 25 2.17 -13.75 -7.76
C PHE A 25 0.97 -14.45 -8.42
N THR A 26 0.98 -15.78 -8.58
CA THR A 26 -0.18 -16.48 -9.15
C THR A 26 -1.43 -16.39 -8.26
N ALA A 27 -1.27 -16.42 -6.93
CA ALA A 27 -2.38 -16.31 -5.99
C ALA A 27 -3.01 -14.91 -6.01
N THR A 28 -2.19 -13.84 -6.07
CA THR A 28 -2.69 -12.46 -6.16
C THR A 28 -3.29 -12.14 -7.52
N VAL A 29 -2.73 -12.68 -8.61
CA VAL A 29 -3.33 -12.57 -9.96
C VAL A 29 -4.70 -13.24 -10.00
N ILE A 30 -4.83 -14.44 -9.43
CA ILE A 30 -6.13 -15.14 -9.35
C ILE A 30 -7.13 -14.32 -8.54
N ALA A 31 -6.74 -13.79 -7.38
CA ALA A 31 -7.58 -12.89 -6.59
C ALA A 31 -8.02 -11.65 -7.39
N SER A 32 -7.10 -11.01 -8.12
CA SER A 32 -7.36 -9.84 -8.97
C SER A 32 -8.35 -10.14 -10.11
N VAL A 33 -8.36 -11.35 -10.66
CA VAL A 33 -9.34 -11.78 -11.67
C VAL A 33 -10.76 -11.84 -11.08
N PHE A 34 -10.92 -12.23 -9.81
CA PHE A 34 -12.24 -12.18 -9.14
C PHE A 34 -12.73 -10.73 -8.91
N PHE A 35 -11.84 -9.75 -8.74
CA PHE A 35 -12.21 -8.32 -8.64
C PHE A 35 -12.70 -7.71 -9.96
N THR A 36 -12.31 -8.27 -11.11
CA THR A 36 -12.55 -7.63 -12.42
C THR A 36 -13.81 -8.12 -13.13
N ASN A 37 -14.50 -9.14 -12.61
CA ASN A 37 -15.64 -9.75 -13.28
C ASN A 37 -16.98 -9.14 -12.85
N SER A 38 -17.28 -7.95 -13.36
CA SER A 38 -18.64 -7.39 -13.34
C SER A 38 -18.87 -6.56 -14.61
N SER A 39 -19.31 -7.20 -15.70
CA SER A 39 -19.76 -6.51 -16.91
C SER A 39 -21.03 -5.71 -16.62
N ASN A 40 -20.90 -4.41 -16.36
CA ASN A 40 -22.03 -3.51 -16.08
C ASN A 40 -21.80 -2.11 -16.71
N SER A 41 -22.82 -1.24 -16.63
CA SER A 41 -22.75 0.17 -17.04
C SER A 41 -21.50 0.92 -16.54
N TYR A 42 -21.05 0.59 -15.32
CA TYR A 42 -19.83 1.11 -14.70
C TYR A 42 -18.57 0.90 -15.57
N ASP A 43 -18.43 -0.24 -16.23
CA ASP A 43 -17.24 -0.54 -17.06
C ASP A 43 -17.12 0.39 -18.26
N ARG A 44 -18.24 0.87 -18.80
CA ARG A 44 -18.24 1.82 -19.92
C ARG A 44 -17.75 3.19 -19.47
N ILE A 45 -18.20 3.65 -18.32
CA ILE A 45 -17.82 4.96 -17.75
C ILE A 45 -16.36 4.95 -17.32
N LEU A 46 -15.89 3.83 -16.77
CA LEU A 46 -14.52 3.67 -16.27
C LEU A 46 -13.53 3.17 -17.33
N LYS A 47 -13.95 3.05 -18.59
CA LYS A 47 -13.11 2.52 -19.67
C LYS A 47 -11.86 3.39 -19.84
N GLY A 48 -10.69 2.77 -19.71
CA GLY A 48 -9.41 3.46 -19.82
C GLY A 48 -8.92 4.09 -18.51
N ASN A 49 -9.76 4.22 -17.49
CA ASN A 49 -9.41 4.79 -16.18
C ASN A 49 -9.14 3.72 -15.11
N LYS A 50 -9.53 2.45 -15.35
CA LYS A 50 -9.24 1.34 -14.44
C LYS A 50 -7.75 0.98 -14.45
N GLN A 51 -7.20 0.68 -13.28
CA GLN A 51 -5.87 0.09 -13.19
C GLN A 51 -5.94 -1.40 -13.55
N ASN A 52 -5.08 -1.82 -14.48
CA ASN A 52 -4.93 -3.24 -14.79
C ASN A 52 -3.93 -3.86 -13.81
N LEU A 53 -4.45 -4.40 -12.70
CA LEU A 53 -3.65 -5.01 -11.64
C LEU A 53 -2.77 -6.16 -12.16
N ILE A 54 -3.31 -7.02 -13.02
CA ILE A 54 -2.57 -8.17 -13.56
C ILE A 54 -1.37 -7.69 -14.39
N HIS A 55 -1.58 -6.71 -15.26
CA HIS A 55 -0.50 -6.14 -16.07
C HIS A 55 0.55 -5.43 -15.21
N TRP A 56 0.11 -4.70 -14.18
CA TRP A 56 1.00 -4.04 -13.22
C TRP A 56 1.82 -5.08 -12.44
N GLU A 57 1.19 -6.12 -11.89
CA GLU A 57 1.85 -7.18 -11.13
C GLU A 57 2.92 -7.88 -11.97
N ILE A 58 2.60 -8.23 -13.23
CA ILE A 58 3.57 -8.84 -14.15
C ILE A 58 4.78 -7.91 -14.32
N SER A 59 4.53 -6.65 -14.66
CA SER A 59 5.59 -5.72 -15.02
C SER A 59 6.51 -5.42 -13.83
N ASN A 60 5.94 -5.21 -12.64
CA ASN A 60 6.71 -4.82 -11.46
C ASN A 60 7.38 -5.98 -10.74
N PHE A 61 6.77 -7.17 -10.76
CA PHE A 61 7.44 -8.38 -10.24
C PHE A 61 8.77 -8.59 -10.96
N PHE A 62 8.78 -8.68 -12.30
CA PHE A 62 10.00 -8.98 -13.03
C PHE A 62 11.03 -7.85 -12.93
N ASN A 63 10.62 -6.58 -12.97
CA ASN A 63 11.55 -5.45 -12.83
C ASN A 63 12.31 -5.50 -11.51
N LYS A 64 11.60 -5.73 -10.40
CA LYS A 64 12.23 -5.80 -9.07
C LYS A 64 13.23 -6.95 -8.96
N TRP A 65 12.85 -8.15 -9.40
CA TRP A 65 13.70 -9.34 -9.36
C TRP A 65 14.93 -9.23 -10.28
N ILE A 66 14.80 -8.58 -11.43
CA ILE A 66 15.94 -8.28 -12.31
C ILE A 66 16.94 -7.36 -11.59
N HIS A 67 16.47 -6.30 -10.92
CA HIS A 67 17.32 -5.40 -10.16
C HIS A 67 18.06 -6.10 -9.01
N LEU A 68 17.35 -6.92 -8.21
CA LEU A 68 17.95 -7.73 -7.14
C LEU A 68 19.06 -8.68 -7.63
N SER A 69 18.90 -9.26 -8.83
CA SER A 69 19.93 -10.15 -9.39
C SER A 69 21.26 -9.46 -9.72
N THR A 70 21.22 -8.13 -9.90
CA THR A 70 22.40 -7.31 -10.22
C THR A 70 23.07 -6.72 -8.97
N THR A 71 22.38 -6.68 -7.82
CA THR A 71 22.89 -6.10 -6.56
C THR A 71 23.63 -7.09 -5.67
N LEU A 72 23.56 -8.39 -5.95
CA LEU A 72 24.25 -9.47 -5.22
C LEU A 72 25.79 -9.35 -5.13
N PHE A 73 26.39 -8.35 -5.78
CA PHE A 73 27.84 -8.08 -5.79
C PHE A 73 28.24 -6.73 -5.18
N ARG A 74 27.36 -6.04 -4.44
CA ARG A 74 27.71 -4.77 -3.76
C ARG A 74 28.43 -5.00 -2.43
N HIS A 75 29.27 -4.04 -2.08
CA HIS A 75 29.85 -3.91 -0.75
C HIS A 75 28.74 -3.79 0.31
N GLU A 76 28.82 -4.56 1.39
CA GLU A 76 27.86 -4.48 2.49
C GLU A 76 28.00 -3.13 3.19
N LEU A 77 26.91 -2.36 3.21
CA LEU A 77 26.83 -1.11 3.96
C LEU A 77 26.83 -1.41 5.47
N SER A 78 27.47 -0.54 6.25
CA SER A 78 27.32 -0.52 7.71
C SER A 78 25.89 -0.16 8.12
N GLU A 79 25.47 -0.53 9.34
CA GLU A 79 24.14 -0.17 9.84
C GLU A 79 23.90 1.35 9.88
N SER A 80 24.93 2.14 10.20
CA SER A 80 24.84 3.61 10.14
C SER A 80 24.61 4.12 8.73
N GLU A 81 25.27 3.55 7.72
CA GLU A 81 25.06 3.97 6.32
C GLU A 81 23.66 3.60 5.84
N LYS A 82 23.17 2.41 6.21
CA LYS A 82 21.79 1.98 5.93
C LYS A 82 20.77 2.96 6.51
N GLN A 83 20.94 3.36 7.78
CA GLN A 83 20.07 4.31 8.44
C GLN A 83 20.08 5.68 7.76
N VAL A 84 21.26 6.18 7.37
CA VAL A 84 21.39 7.44 6.61
C VAL A 84 20.64 7.37 5.28
N LYS A 85 20.68 6.23 4.58
CA LYS A 85 19.94 6.06 3.32
C LYS A 85 18.42 6.06 3.52
N ILE A 86 17.93 5.38 4.56
CA ILE A 86 16.50 5.39 4.92
C ILE A 86 16.03 6.81 5.23
N VAL A 87 16.74 7.52 6.12
CA VAL A 87 16.38 8.91 6.48
C VAL A 87 16.37 9.80 5.24
N LYS A 88 17.41 9.71 4.40
CA LYS A 88 17.51 10.52 3.18
C LYS A 88 16.34 10.30 2.23
N PHE A 89 15.87 9.07 2.09
CA PHE A 89 14.70 8.77 1.25
C PHE A 89 13.45 9.50 1.76
N PHE A 90 13.12 9.37 3.04
CA PHE A 90 11.93 10.02 3.60
C PHE A 90 12.01 11.55 3.59
N GLU A 91 13.21 12.12 3.77
CA GLU A 91 13.46 13.56 3.56
C GLU A 91 13.19 13.99 2.11
N LEU A 92 13.66 13.24 1.12
CA LEU A 92 13.43 13.54 -0.29
C LEU A 92 11.94 13.47 -0.66
N VAL A 93 11.23 12.46 -0.16
CA VAL A 93 9.78 12.33 -0.35
C VAL A 93 9.04 13.51 0.30
N GLY A 94 9.43 13.90 1.52
CA GLY A 94 8.88 15.07 2.21
C GLY A 94 9.12 16.37 1.44
N LEU A 95 10.35 16.58 0.94
CA LEU A 95 10.71 17.74 0.14
C LEU A 95 9.91 17.79 -1.16
N GLN A 96 9.79 16.67 -1.87
CA GLN A 96 8.99 16.60 -3.09
C GLN A 96 7.52 16.99 -2.83
N HIS A 97 6.93 16.50 -1.75
CA HIS A 97 5.54 16.83 -1.42
C HIS A 97 5.36 18.33 -1.13
N SER A 98 6.32 18.93 -0.42
CA SER A 98 6.37 20.37 -0.19
C SER A 98 6.48 21.17 -1.49
N GLU A 99 7.40 20.80 -2.38
CA GLU A 99 7.59 21.49 -3.66
C GLU A 99 6.38 21.34 -4.59
N LYS A 100 5.75 20.16 -4.64
CA LYS A 100 4.49 19.97 -5.39
C LYS A 100 3.36 20.86 -4.87
N SER A 101 3.22 20.96 -3.55
CA SER A 101 2.22 21.84 -2.91
C SER A 101 2.50 23.32 -3.23
N LYS A 102 3.78 23.71 -3.24
CA LYS A 102 4.19 25.06 -3.64
C LYS A 102 3.89 25.35 -5.11
N LEU A 103 4.16 24.40 -6.00
CA LEU A 103 3.84 24.51 -7.43
C LEU A 103 2.34 24.69 -7.66
N GLU A 104 1.50 23.89 -7.00
CA GLU A 104 0.04 24.02 -7.07
C GLU A 104 -0.44 25.41 -6.63
N TYR A 105 0.14 25.95 -5.56
CA TYR A 105 -0.17 27.30 -5.07
C TYR A 105 0.24 28.39 -6.07
N LEU A 106 1.45 28.32 -6.65
CA LEU A 106 1.94 29.28 -7.66
C LEU A 106 1.06 29.29 -8.91
N ILE A 107 0.65 28.10 -9.37
CA ILE A 107 -0.28 27.95 -10.51
C ILE A 107 -1.62 28.60 -10.17
N ALA A 108 -2.17 28.36 -8.97
CA ALA A 108 -3.44 28.94 -8.55
C ALA A 108 -3.41 30.48 -8.46
N GLN A 109 -2.23 31.07 -8.21
CA GLN A 109 -2.05 32.53 -8.14
C GLN A 109 -1.74 33.20 -9.47
N ASN A 110 -1.61 32.45 -10.58
CA ASN A 110 -1.08 32.96 -11.84
C ASN A 110 0.27 33.69 -11.65
N SER A 111 1.15 33.10 -10.84
CA SER A 111 2.50 33.60 -10.60
C SER A 111 3.37 33.58 -11.87
N ASP A 112 4.56 34.16 -11.77
CA ASP A 112 5.50 34.26 -12.87
C ASP A 112 5.91 32.89 -13.45
N GLN A 113 6.00 32.81 -14.77
CA GLN A 113 6.20 31.55 -15.47
C GLN A 113 7.60 30.97 -15.25
N ASP A 114 8.62 31.82 -15.04
CA ASP A 114 9.98 31.39 -14.75
C ASP A 114 10.08 30.74 -13.35
N GLU A 115 9.33 31.24 -12.37
CA GLU A 115 9.26 30.64 -11.04
C GLU A 115 8.60 29.26 -11.07
N ILE A 116 7.50 29.12 -11.84
CA ILE A 116 6.80 27.84 -12.04
C ILE A 116 7.74 26.81 -12.69
N LEU A 117 8.49 27.20 -13.73
CA LEU A 117 9.45 26.33 -14.41
C LEU A 117 10.57 25.88 -13.47
N HIS A 118 11.17 26.81 -12.71
CA HIS A 118 12.24 26.48 -11.77
C HIS A 118 11.81 25.47 -10.71
N ILE A 119 10.60 25.62 -10.15
CA ILE A 119 10.06 24.64 -9.18
C ILE A 119 9.77 23.29 -9.85
N GLY A 120 9.30 23.30 -11.10
CA GLY A 120 9.12 22.08 -11.89
C GLY A 120 10.43 21.29 -12.07
N GLU A 121 11.52 21.96 -12.45
CA GLU A 121 12.85 21.35 -12.60
C GLU A 121 13.36 20.76 -11.27
N GLU A 122 13.13 21.46 -10.16
CA GLU A 122 13.52 20.99 -8.83
C GLU A 122 12.75 19.72 -8.42
N ILE A 123 11.45 19.65 -8.71
CA ILE A 123 10.62 18.45 -8.48
C ILE A 123 11.15 17.25 -9.29
N GLU A 124 11.52 17.46 -10.55
CA GLU A 124 12.10 16.41 -11.41
C GLU A 124 13.45 15.95 -10.87
N ARG A 125 14.30 16.87 -10.43
CA ARG A 125 15.60 16.56 -9.82
C ARG A 125 15.42 15.71 -8.56
N ILE A 126 14.49 16.08 -7.69
CA ILE A 126 14.17 15.32 -6.46
C ILE A 126 13.59 13.94 -6.83
N GLN A 127 12.69 13.86 -7.81
CA GLN A 127 12.11 12.61 -8.30
C GLN A 127 13.21 11.65 -8.79
N GLY A 128 14.19 12.14 -9.54
CA GLY A 128 15.33 11.32 -9.99
C GLY A 128 16.15 10.77 -8.82
N GLN A 129 16.34 11.56 -7.76
CA GLN A 129 17.02 11.10 -6.55
C GLN A 129 16.23 10.03 -5.81
N ILE A 130 14.91 10.22 -5.65
CA ILE A 130 14.01 9.22 -5.04
C ILE A 130 14.12 7.90 -5.79
N ILE A 131 13.90 7.90 -7.11
CA ILE A 131 13.97 6.69 -7.95
C ILE A 131 15.31 5.94 -7.77
N SER A 132 16.42 6.69 -7.66
CA SER A 132 17.75 6.09 -7.51
C SER A 132 17.96 5.37 -6.16
N ILE A 133 17.34 5.87 -5.08
CA ILE A 133 17.52 5.35 -3.72
C ILE A 133 16.45 4.32 -3.32
N THR A 134 15.27 4.35 -3.95
CA THR A 134 14.12 3.49 -3.65
C THR A 134 14.49 2.00 -3.54
N PRO A 135 15.17 1.36 -4.51
CA PRO A 135 15.38 -0.09 -4.44
C PRO A 135 16.20 -0.53 -3.22
N LEU A 136 17.17 0.29 -2.81
CA LEU A 136 17.96 0.03 -1.61
C LEU A 136 17.10 0.18 -0.35
N VAL A 137 16.24 1.20 -0.29
CA VAL A 137 15.40 1.44 0.89
C VAL A 137 14.32 0.37 1.01
N GLU A 138 13.71 -0.07 -0.09
CA GLU A 138 12.80 -1.22 -0.10
C GLU A 138 13.47 -2.46 0.51
N GLU A 139 14.64 -2.85 0.00
CA GLU A 139 15.40 -4.01 0.51
C GLU A 139 15.73 -3.88 2.01
N LEU A 140 16.14 -2.70 2.45
CA LEU A 140 16.46 -2.44 3.85
C LEU A 140 15.23 -2.56 4.76
N LEU A 141 14.09 -2.01 4.34
CA LEU A 141 12.86 -2.07 5.13
C LEU A 141 12.28 -3.49 5.14
N GLU A 142 12.33 -4.22 4.02
CA GLU A 142 11.94 -5.63 3.94
C GLU A 142 12.72 -6.50 4.92
N ALA A 143 14.04 -6.32 4.96
CA ALA A 143 14.90 -7.04 5.88
C ALA A 143 14.57 -6.74 7.34
N LYS A 144 14.27 -5.47 7.67
CA LYS A 144 13.93 -5.05 9.05
C LYS A 144 12.57 -5.59 9.49
N VAL A 145 11.55 -5.49 8.65
CA VAL A 145 10.22 -6.05 8.94
C VAL A 145 10.31 -7.58 9.04
N SER A 146 10.96 -8.26 8.10
CA SER A 146 11.16 -9.71 8.13
C SER A 146 11.85 -10.19 9.41
N LYS A 147 12.85 -9.42 9.88
CA LYS A 147 13.52 -9.68 11.16
C LYS A 147 12.55 -9.61 12.34
N VAL A 148 11.80 -8.52 12.47
CA VAL A 148 10.82 -8.33 13.57
C VAL A 148 9.75 -9.43 13.56
N LEU A 149 9.28 -9.82 12.38
CA LEU A 149 8.30 -10.91 12.24
C LEU A 149 8.85 -12.27 12.70
N SER A 150 10.13 -12.55 12.42
CA SER A 150 10.81 -13.77 12.88
C SER A 150 11.07 -13.73 14.38
N GLU A 151 11.55 -12.60 14.93
CA GLU A 151 11.77 -12.44 16.38
C GLU A 151 10.47 -12.63 17.19
N ASN A 152 9.32 -12.29 16.61
CA ASN A 152 7.99 -12.52 17.21
C ASN A 152 7.38 -13.90 16.92
N ASN A 153 8.04 -14.78 16.17
CA ASN A 153 7.53 -16.11 15.75
C ASN A 153 6.20 -16.06 14.98
N ILE A 154 6.01 -15.02 14.16
CA ILE A 154 4.77 -14.79 13.38
C ILE A 154 4.91 -15.31 11.96
N ILE A 155 6.05 -15.02 11.32
CA ILE A 155 6.33 -15.46 9.95
C ILE A 155 6.52 -16.97 9.93
N ASP A 156 5.94 -17.64 8.92
CA ASP A 156 6.09 -19.08 8.81
C ASP A 156 7.54 -19.40 8.40
N GLU A 157 8.20 -20.30 9.12
CA GLU A 157 9.59 -20.68 8.85
C GLU A 157 9.65 -22.14 8.36
N TRP A 158 10.24 -22.34 7.18
CA TRP A 158 10.55 -23.66 6.62
C TRP A 158 12.05 -23.80 6.40
N GLY A 159 12.77 -24.07 7.49
CA GLY A 159 14.24 -24.06 7.49
C GLY A 159 14.74 -22.62 7.31
N PRO A 160 15.57 -22.31 6.30
CA PRO A 160 16.10 -20.96 6.09
C PRO A 160 15.12 -20.03 5.34
N VAL A 161 13.88 -20.46 5.09
CA VAL A 161 12.91 -19.76 4.25
C VAL A 161 11.81 -19.18 5.11
N HIS A 162 11.58 -17.87 4.97
CA HIS A 162 10.46 -17.15 5.56
C HIS A 162 9.27 -17.09 4.59
N TRP A 163 8.05 -17.33 5.08
CA TRP A 163 6.84 -17.37 4.27
C TRP A 163 5.63 -16.61 4.90
N PRO A 164 4.89 -15.80 4.10
CA PRO A 164 5.30 -15.28 2.80
C PRO A 164 6.47 -14.29 2.97
N PRO A 165 7.33 -14.13 1.96
CA PRO A 165 8.40 -13.15 2.05
C PRO A 165 7.84 -11.74 2.18
N VAL A 166 8.54 -10.89 2.94
CA VAL A 166 8.23 -9.46 2.94
C VAL A 166 8.75 -8.88 1.63
N ASP A 167 7.84 -8.46 0.76
CA ASP A 167 8.16 -7.93 -0.56
C ASP A 167 7.17 -6.81 -0.90
N PHE A 168 7.67 -5.58 -1.04
CA PHE A 168 6.84 -4.40 -1.32
C PHE A 168 7.53 -3.43 -2.27
N THR A 169 6.77 -2.55 -2.91
CA THR A 169 7.33 -1.46 -3.70
C THR A 169 6.62 -0.14 -3.42
N PHE A 170 7.40 0.93 -3.41
CA PHE A 170 6.91 2.28 -3.26
C PHE A 170 6.31 2.81 -4.56
N GLU A 171 5.01 3.12 -4.53
CA GLU A 171 4.25 3.62 -5.67
C GLU A 171 3.51 4.92 -5.30
N PRO A 172 3.03 5.72 -6.28
CA PRO A 172 2.19 6.91 -6.03
C PRO A 172 0.87 6.65 -5.28
N GLY A 173 0.57 5.39 -4.94
CA GLY A 173 -0.63 4.95 -4.23
C GLY A 173 -1.83 4.83 -5.15
N GLY A 174 -2.61 3.75 -5.00
CA GLY A 174 -3.80 3.50 -5.80
C GLY A 174 -4.93 4.51 -5.54
N LEU A 175 -5.77 4.74 -6.54
CA LEU A 175 -7.04 5.45 -6.39
C LEU A 175 -8.17 4.42 -6.37
N LEU A 176 -9.02 4.46 -5.36
CA LEU A 176 -10.17 3.59 -5.22
C LEU A 176 -11.44 4.40 -5.42
N LEU A 177 -12.18 4.13 -6.49
CA LEU A 177 -13.56 4.58 -6.62
C LEU A 177 -14.45 3.68 -5.78
N MET A 178 -15.19 4.27 -4.86
CA MET A 178 -16.20 3.62 -4.04
C MET A 178 -17.58 4.17 -4.41
N THR A 179 -18.57 3.29 -4.42
CA THR A 179 -19.97 3.67 -4.60
C THR A 179 -20.80 3.24 -3.40
N SER A 180 -21.76 4.07 -3.02
CA SER A 180 -22.70 3.83 -1.93
C SER A 180 -24.11 4.19 -2.36
N PRO A 181 -25.16 3.50 -1.90
CA PRO A 181 -26.52 3.98 -2.05
C PRO A 181 -26.68 5.34 -1.34
N VAL A 182 -27.53 6.22 -1.87
CA VAL A 182 -27.74 7.55 -1.27
C VAL A 182 -28.49 7.47 0.06
N GLU A 183 -29.34 6.47 0.25
CA GLU A 183 -30.19 6.32 1.44
C GLU A 183 -29.48 5.70 2.65
N ARG A 184 -28.28 5.14 2.46
CA ARG A 184 -27.51 4.50 3.53
C ARG A 184 -26.02 4.49 3.23
N ILE A 185 -25.21 4.64 4.27
CA ILE A 185 -23.75 4.45 4.17
C ILE A 185 -23.48 2.96 4.00
N PHE A 186 -23.09 2.53 2.81
CA PHE A 186 -22.80 1.14 2.51
C PHE A 186 -21.81 1.03 1.35
N ARG A 187 -20.76 0.21 1.49
CA ARG A 187 -19.79 -0.01 0.40
C ARG A 187 -20.39 -0.96 -0.63
N GLN A 188 -20.99 -0.41 -1.69
CA GLN A 188 -21.70 -1.20 -2.69
C GLN A 188 -20.76 -1.79 -3.74
N ARG A 189 -19.93 -0.95 -4.36
CA ARG A 189 -18.92 -1.38 -5.35
C ARG A 189 -17.65 -0.58 -5.21
N GLU A 190 -16.55 -1.22 -5.60
CA GLU A 190 -15.20 -0.67 -5.53
C GLU A 190 -14.47 -0.93 -6.84
N PHE A 191 -13.78 0.08 -7.36
CA PHE A 191 -12.97 -0.02 -8.57
C PHE A 191 -11.62 0.64 -8.35
N LEU A 192 -10.55 -0.10 -8.61
CA LEU A 192 -9.21 0.47 -8.60
C LEU A 192 -8.97 1.25 -9.90
N LEU A 193 -8.63 2.52 -9.77
CA LEU A 193 -8.37 3.47 -10.83
C LEU A 193 -6.88 3.72 -10.99
N GLN A 194 -6.49 4.26 -12.14
CA GLN A 194 -5.11 4.67 -12.40
C GLN A 194 -4.64 5.71 -11.37
N PRO A 195 -3.43 5.56 -10.80
CA PRO A 195 -2.98 6.38 -9.68
C PRO A 195 -2.67 7.84 -10.03
N ASN A 196 -2.49 8.14 -11.33
CA ASN A 196 -2.11 9.43 -11.90
C ASN A 196 -3.31 10.29 -12.37
N LEU A 197 -4.55 9.88 -12.11
CA LEU A 197 -5.71 10.71 -12.42
C LEU A 197 -5.66 12.01 -11.62
N SER A 198 -5.78 13.13 -12.31
CA SER A 198 -5.91 14.47 -11.72
C SER A 198 -7.20 14.59 -10.90
N LEU A 199 -7.25 15.58 -10.01
CA LEU A 199 -8.46 15.84 -9.20
C LEU A 199 -9.70 16.10 -10.07
N LEU A 200 -9.54 16.83 -11.18
CA LEU A 200 -10.65 17.10 -12.10
C LEU A 200 -11.14 15.82 -12.81
N GLU A 201 -10.24 14.91 -13.15
CA GLU A 201 -10.61 13.60 -13.70
C GLU A 201 -11.34 12.74 -12.67
N GLN A 202 -10.89 12.77 -11.40
CA GLN A 202 -11.57 12.07 -10.30
C GLN A 202 -13.01 12.58 -10.11
N ILE A 203 -13.19 13.91 -10.00
CA ILE A 203 -14.52 14.54 -9.87
C ILE A 203 -15.39 14.24 -11.09
N SER A 204 -14.81 14.29 -12.29
CA SER A 204 -15.52 13.94 -13.52
C SER A 204 -16.02 12.49 -13.48
N ILE A 205 -15.19 11.55 -13.04
CA ILE A 205 -15.61 10.15 -12.87
C ILE A 205 -16.74 10.01 -11.86
N GLU A 206 -16.63 10.67 -10.70
CA GLU A 206 -17.68 10.67 -9.66
C GLU A 206 -19.01 11.16 -10.24
N ASN A 207 -19.03 12.34 -10.85
CA ASN A 207 -20.24 12.94 -11.44
C ASN A 207 -20.88 12.03 -12.51
N HIS A 208 -20.08 11.47 -13.44
CA HIS A 208 -20.62 10.58 -14.47
C HIS A 208 -21.24 9.31 -13.89
N ILE A 209 -20.71 8.79 -12.78
CA ILE A 209 -21.31 7.65 -12.08
C ILE A 209 -22.65 8.04 -11.46
N GLU A 210 -22.71 9.17 -10.76
CA GLU A 210 -23.93 9.66 -10.09
C GLU A 210 -25.03 10.03 -11.11
N GLU A 211 -24.67 10.64 -12.24
CA GLU A 211 -25.60 10.94 -13.34
C GLU A 211 -26.19 9.68 -13.97
N ALA A 212 -25.37 8.64 -14.16
CA ALA A 212 -25.81 7.36 -14.70
C ALA A 212 -26.58 6.51 -13.69
N HIS A 213 -26.40 6.78 -12.39
CA HIS A 213 -26.97 6.02 -11.28
C HIS A 213 -27.50 6.96 -10.19
N PRO A 214 -28.71 7.56 -10.38
CA PRO A 214 -29.23 8.62 -9.51
C PRO A 214 -29.40 8.25 -8.02
N ASP A 215 -29.55 6.96 -7.72
CA ASP A 215 -29.66 6.44 -6.35
C ASP A 215 -28.29 6.04 -5.74
N THR A 216 -27.18 6.45 -6.35
CA THR A 216 -25.81 6.11 -5.95
C THR A 216 -24.97 7.38 -5.77
N SER A 217 -24.22 7.44 -4.67
CA SER A 217 -23.11 8.38 -4.48
C SER A 217 -21.79 7.72 -4.86
N ALA A 218 -20.86 8.49 -5.43
CA ALA A 218 -19.53 8.04 -5.82
C ALA A 218 -18.45 8.86 -5.10
N LEU A 219 -17.36 8.21 -4.71
CA LEU A 219 -16.21 8.89 -4.11
C LEU A 219 -14.92 8.17 -4.50
N VAL A 220 -13.97 8.92 -5.05
CA VAL A 220 -12.61 8.47 -5.30
C VAL A 220 -11.75 8.85 -4.10
N ILE A 221 -11.08 7.85 -3.54
CA ILE A 221 -10.13 8.04 -2.44
C ILE A 221 -8.77 7.48 -2.80
N ARG A 222 -7.71 8.11 -2.31
CA ARG A 222 -6.36 7.54 -2.40
C ARG A 222 -6.12 6.57 -1.25
N ILE A 223 -5.81 5.32 -1.57
CA ILE A 223 -5.54 4.27 -0.59
C ILE A 223 -4.04 4.21 -0.24
N GLY A 224 -3.75 3.70 0.96
CA GLY A 224 -2.39 3.62 1.50
C GLY A 224 -1.53 2.52 0.87
N GLY A 225 -2.16 1.41 0.49
CA GLY A 225 -1.51 0.32 -0.21
C GLY A 225 -2.50 -0.57 -0.95
N VAL A 226 -1.96 -1.50 -1.72
CA VAL A 226 -2.70 -2.58 -2.38
C VAL A 226 -1.92 -3.88 -2.16
N ALA A 227 -2.57 -4.90 -1.61
CA ALA A 227 -2.01 -6.22 -1.36
C ALA A 227 -1.72 -7.06 -2.64
N THR A 228 -1.21 -6.44 -3.70
CA THR A 228 -0.54 -7.14 -4.81
C THR A 228 0.75 -7.80 -4.33
N TYR A 229 1.41 -8.62 -5.15
CA TYR A 229 2.74 -9.15 -4.81
C TYR A 229 3.78 -8.77 -5.88
N PRO A 230 4.74 -7.87 -5.59
CA PRO A 230 4.99 -7.19 -4.30
C PRO A 230 3.86 -6.23 -3.88
N ALA A 231 3.74 -5.97 -2.58
CA ALA A 231 2.74 -5.04 -2.03
C ALA A 231 2.98 -3.61 -2.54
N GLN A 232 1.95 -2.94 -3.04
CA GLN A 232 2.06 -1.52 -3.38
C GLN A 232 1.91 -0.70 -2.12
N ILE A 233 2.92 0.11 -1.78
CA ILE A 233 2.90 1.01 -0.64
C ILE A 233 2.99 2.43 -1.16
N ARG A 234 2.06 3.28 -0.73
CA ARG A 234 2.09 4.70 -1.10
C ARG A 234 3.38 5.34 -0.59
N ASN A 235 4.02 6.12 -1.46
CA ASN A 235 5.09 7.05 -1.08
C ASN A 235 4.60 8.00 0.03
N THR A 236 5.05 7.75 1.25
CA THR A 236 4.80 8.59 2.42
C THR A 236 6.10 9.19 2.90
N SER A 237 6.06 10.41 3.42
CA SER A 237 7.21 11.08 4.04
C SER A 237 7.50 10.58 5.46
N SER A 238 6.64 9.71 6.02
CA SER A 238 6.81 9.16 7.36
C SER A 238 7.31 7.72 7.30
N LEU A 239 8.52 7.47 7.84
CA LEU A 239 9.04 6.11 8.03
C LEU A 239 8.06 5.26 8.85
N HIS A 240 7.54 5.79 9.96
CA HIS A 240 6.59 5.07 10.80
C HIS A 240 5.30 4.72 10.04
N GLY A 241 4.77 5.68 9.27
CA GLY A 241 3.60 5.45 8.42
C GLY A 241 3.86 4.38 7.34
N ALA A 242 5.05 4.39 6.73
CA ALA A 242 5.44 3.37 5.75
C ALA A 242 5.51 1.98 6.37
N LEU A 243 6.13 1.86 7.54
CA LEU A 243 6.26 0.59 8.25
C LEU A 243 4.91 -0.02 8.64
N ASN A 244 3.95 0.82 9.07
CA ASN A 244 2.59 0.36 9.32
C ASN A 244 1.94 -0.14 8.03
N LEU A 245 2.06 0.59 6.91
CA LEU A 245 1.49 0.15 5.63
C LEU A 245 2.14 -1.15 5.13
N ILE A 246 3.46 -1.26 5.19
CA ILE A 246 4.20 -2.48 4.79
C ILE A 246 3.69 -3.68 5.60
N SER A 247 3.57 -3.50 6.92
CA SER A 247 3.12 -4.57 7.82
C SER A 247 1.65 -4.93 7.60
N HIS A 248 0.79 -3.94 7.31
CA HIS A 248 -0.63 -4.14 7.00
C HIS A 248 -0.80 -5.00 5.73
N GLU A 249 -0.15 -4.60 4.64
CA GLU A 249 -0.26 -5.31 3.36
C GLU A 249 0.41 -6.68 3.41
N TRP A 250 1.54 -6.82 4.11
CA TRP A 250 2.17 -8.13 4.30
C TRP A 250 1.26 -9.09 5.08
N LEU A 251 0.53 -8.62 6.09
CA LEU A 251 -0.39 -9.49 6.81
C LEU A 251 -1.48 -10.03 5.88
N HIS A 252 -1.96 -9.23 4.93
CA HIS A 252 -2.91 -9.71 3.92
C HIS A 252 -2.34 -10.85 3.08
N HIS A 253 -1.05 -10.78 2.71
CA HIS A 253 -0.35 -11.90 2.07
C HIS A 253 -0.26 -13.12 2.97
N TRP A 254 -0.06 -12.97 4.26
CA TRP A 254 -0.01 -14.10 5.20
C TRP A 254 -1.39 -14.71 5.47
N LEU A 255 -2.42 -13.86 5.57
CA LEU A 255 -3.80 -14.24 5.84
C LEU A 255 -4.48 -14.92 4.66
N ILE A 256 -4.11 -14.63 3.41
CA ILE A 256 -4.74 -15.27 2.23
C ILE A 256 -4.61 -16.80 2.25
N PHE A 257 -3.59 -17.34 2.94
CA PHE A 257 -3.41 -18.77 3.13
C PHE A 257 -4.22 -19.36 4.30
N ARG A 258 -4.85 -18.51 5.11
CA ARG A 258 -5.57 -18.85 6.34
C ARG A 258 -7.08 -18.66 6.19
N PRO A 259 -7.90 -19.30 7.05
CA PRO A 259 -9.35 -19.19 6.95
C PRO A 259 -9.86 -17.74 6.95
N LEU A 260 -9.27 -16.87 7.78
CA LEU A 260 -9.70 -15.47 7.88
C LEU A 260 -9.45 -14.67 6.58
N GLY A 261 -8.32 -14.86 5.91
CA GLY A 261 -8.04 -14.17 4.63
C GLY A 261 -8.84 -14.74 3.48
N LYS A 262 -9.06 -16.05 3.42
CA LYS A 262 -9.93 -16.67 2.40
C LYS A 262 -11.36 -16.13 2.45
N LYS A 263 -11.84 -15.82 3.66
CA LYS A 263 -13.17 -15.24 3.88
C LYS A 263 -13.26 -13.73 3.65
N TRP A 264 -12.14 -13.06 3.36
CA TRP A 264 -12.17 -11.63 3.03
C TRP A 264 -13.09 -11.36 1.83
N PHE A 265 -13.11 -12.26 0.84
CA PHE A 265 -13.97 -12.18 -0.35
C PHE A 265 -15.47 -12.40 -0.06
N GLU A 266 -15.84 -12.93 1.11
CA GLU A 266 -17.25 -13.06 1.51
C GLU A 266 -17.86 -11.70 1.88
N GLY A 267 -17.04 -10.67 2.12
CA GLY A 267 -17.47 -9.32 2.44
C GLY A 267 -18.02 -9.14 3.85
N GLY A 268 -18.70 -8.02 4.09
CA GLY A 268 -19.38 -7.71 5.36
C GLY A 268 -18.46 -7.74 6.59
N GLU A 269 -18.98 -8.28 7.70
CA GLU A 269 -18.28 -8.33 8.99
C GLU A 269 -16.93 -9.04 8.92
N LEU A 270 -16.79 -10.08 8.09
CA LEU A 270 -15.54 -10.84 7.97
C LEU A 270 -14.42 -10.00 7.34
N ARG A 271 -14.77 -9.17 6.34
CA ARG A 271 -13.85 -8.18 5.79
C ARG A 271 -13.47 -7.15 6.86
N THR A 272 -14.44 -6.66 7.63
CA THR A 272 -14.18 -5.70 8.73
C THR A 272 -13.27 -6.29 9.81
N ILE A 273 -13.46 -7.55 10.20
CA ILE A 273 -12.60 -8.26 11.14
C ILE A 273 -11.18 -8.39 10.55
N ASN A 274 -11.07 -8.77 9.28
CA ASN A 274 -9.79 -8.94 8.62
C ASN A 274 -8.98 -7.62 8.58
N GLU A 275 -9.59 -6.51 8.14
CA GLU A 275 -8.93 -5.19 8.16
C GLU A 275 -8.61 -4.71 9.59
N THR A 276 -9.45 -5.05 10.57
CA THR A 276 -9.18 -4.69 11.98
C THR A 276 -7.96 -5.44 12.51
N VAL A 277 -7.84 -6.73 12.20
CA VAL A 277 -6.66 -7.53 12.55
C VAL A 277 -5.41 -6.98 11.85
N ALA A 278 -5.52 -6.62 10.56
CA ALA A 278 -4.44 -5.99 9.81
C ALA A 278 -3.97 -4.66 10.43
N ASN A 279 -4.91 -3.79 10.86
CA ASN A 279 -4.56 -2.55 11.52
C ASN A 279 -3.83 -2.78 12.86
N ILE A 280 -4.36 -3.64 13.73
CA ILE A 280 -3.73 -3.92 15.04
C ILE A 280 -2.33 -4.48 14.84
N PHE A 281 -2.20 -5.47 13.96
CA PHE A 281 -0.92 -6.07 13.61
C PHE A 281 0.08 -5.06 13.05
N ALA A 282 -0.36 -4.22 12.13
CA ALA A 282 0.45 -3.20 11.49
C ALA A 282 1.01 -2.20 12.48
N GLU A 283 0.21 -1.82 13.48
CA GLU A 283 0.65 -0.94 14.55
C GLU A 283 1.74 -1.58 15.41
N GLU A 284 1.57 -2.84 15.84
CA GLU A 284 2.56 -3.51 16.69
C GLU A 284 3.88 -3.76 15.94
N ILE A 285 3.82 -4.38 14.75
CA ILE A 285 5.01 -4.70 13.96
C ILE A 285 5.68 -3.43 13.41
N GLY A 286 4.88 -2.44 13.01
CA GLY A 286 5.38 -1.16 12.52
C GLY A 286 6.10 -0.36 13.61
N ASP A 287 5.55 -0.31 14.83
CA ASP A 287 6.18 0.33 15.99
C ASP A 287 7.48 -0.35 16.40
N GLU A 288 7.51 -1.68 16.44
CA GLU A 288 8.71 -2.45 16.78
C GLU A 288 9.80 -2.32 15.72
N THR A 289 9.42 -2.34 14.43
CA THR A 289 10.36 -2.10 13.33
C THR A 289 10.90 -0.68 13.36
N TYR A 290 10.06 0.30 13.71
CA TYR A 290 10.48 1.69 13.87
C TYR A 290 11.48 1.83 15.02
N LEU A 291 11.23 1.17 16.15
CA LEU A 291 12.15 1.11 17.29
C LEU A 291 13.48 0.47 16.88
N LEU A 292 13.45 -0.64 16.14
CA LEU A 292 14.67 -1.31 15.65
C LEU A 292 15.52 -0.39 14.76
N ILE A 293 14.89 0.44 13.92
CA ILE A 293 15.60 1.32 12.99
C ILE A 293 16.08 2.61 13.67
N THR A 294 15.29 3.20 14.57
CA THR A 294 15.53 4.56 15.08
C THR A 294 16.00 4.59 16.53
N GLY A 295 15.80 3.52 17.29
CA GLY A 295 15.96 3.50 18.74
C GLY A 295 14.85 4.26 19.49
N GLN A 296 13.84 4.80 18.80
CA GLN A 296 12.75 5.54 19.38
C GLN A 296 11.52 4.66 19.56
N LYS A 297 10.97 4.64 20.78
CA LYS A 297 9.77 3.87 21.10
C LYS A 297 8.53 4.73 20.87
N ILE A 298 7.59 4.20 20.08
CA ILE A 298 6.24 4.75 19.97
C ILE A 298 5.45 4.32 21.21
N ILE A 299 4.80 5.28 21.87
CA ILE A 299 3.93 5.01 23.02
C ILE A 299 2.50 5.16 22.56
N ARG A 300 1.78 4.04 22.52
CA ARG A 300 0.33 4.01 22.29
C ARG A 300 -0.38 3.95 23.63
N GLU A 301 -1.39 4.79 23.78
CA GLU A 301 -2.29 4.67 24.92
C GLU A 301 -3.02 3.32 24.84
N PRO A 302 -3.10 2.55 25.94
CA PRO A 302 -3.83 1.29 25.94
C PRO A 302 -5.25 1.50 25.45
N TRP A 303 -5.71 0.63 24.55
CA TRP A 303 -7.10 0.65 24.15
C TRP A 303 -7.96 0.40 25.39
N THR A 304 -8.73 1.42 25.76
CA THR A 304 -9.73 1.30 26.82
C THR A 304 -11.07 1.01 26.17
N PRO A 305 -11.68 -0.16 26.43
CA PRO A 305 -13.06 -0.39 26.03
C PRO A 305 -13.89 0.76 26.59
N ALA A 306 -14.76 1.33 25.76
CA ALA A 306 -15.64 2.40 26.20
C ALA A 306 -16.42 1.89 27.43
N THR A 307 -16.04 2.39 28.61
CA THR A 307 -16.66 2.01 29.88
C THR A 307 -18.09 2.50 29.80
N GLN A 308 -19.03 1.56 29.79
CA GLN A 308 -20.49 1.74 29.84
C GLN A 308 -21.04 3.13 29.47
N ARG A 309 -21.58 3.22 28.24
CA ARG A 309 -22.50 4.25 27.71
C ARG A 309 -23.04 5.23 28.77
N SER A 310 -22.45 6.41 28.89
CA SER A 310 -23.27 7.58 29.15
C SER A 310 -23.96 7.92 27.82
N GLN A 311 -25.18 7.41 27.66
CA GLN A 311 -26.15 8.00 26.75
C GLN A 311 -26.41 9.43 27.24
N ILE A 312 -25.51 10.35 26.90
CA ILE A 312 -25.95 11.71 26.67
C ILE A 312 -26.28 11.73 25.18
N ILE A 313 -27.48 11.23 24.86
CA ILE A 313 -28.16 11.70 23.66
C ILE A 313 -28.46 13.16 23.98
N VAL A 314 -27.52 14.06 23.67
CA VAL A 314 -27.89 15.45 23.49
C VAL A 314 -28.73 15.46 22.22
N ASN A 315 -29.99 15.86 22.35
CA ASN A 315 -30.96 15.97 21.25
C ASN A 315 -30.31 16.48 19.95
N ASP A 316 -30.70 15.87 18.84
CA ASP A 316 -30.49 16.31 17.44
C ASP A 316 -29.04 16.50 16.92
N GLN A 317 -27.99 16.13 17.66
CA GLN A 317 -26.63 16.17 17.13
C GLN A 317 -26.22 14.85 16.46
N PHE A 318 -25.72 14.94 15.21
CA PHE A 318 -25.19 13.79 14.46
C PHE A 318 -24.00 13.16 15.20
N ASN A 319 -24.15 11.93 15.66
CA ASN A 319 -23.09 11.17 16.33
C ASN A 319 -22.34 10.30 15.32
N TYR A 320 -21.22 10.82 14.81
CA TYR A 320 -20.39 10.13 13.83
C TYR A 320 -19.98 8.71 14.30
N LYS A 321 -19.56 8.54 15.57
CA LYS A 321 -19.14 7.21 16.07
C LYS A 321 -20.29 6.22 16.16
N ALA A 322 -21.50 6.67 16.52
CA ALA A 322 -22.67 5.82 16.57
C ALA A 322 -23.13 5.41 15.18
N GLU A 323 -23.12 6.34 14.21
CA GLU A 323 -23.49 6.00 12.83
C GLU A 323 -22.45 5.10 12.15
N MET A 324 -21.16 5.37 12.32
CA MET A 324 -20.11 4.48 11.80
C MET A 324 -20.17 3.06 12.38
N ARG A 325 -20.83 2.84 13.53
CA ARG A 325 -21.07 1.47 14.06
C ARG A 325 -22.26 0.78 13.40
N ARG A 326 -23.25 1.53 12.92
CA ARG A 326 -24.43 0.97 12.22
C ARG A 326 -24.12 0.60 10.77
N THR A 327 -23.08 1.19 10.20
CA THR A 327 -22.80 1.17 8.75
C THR A 327 -21.54 0.38 8.38
N ARG A 328 -20.90 -0.28 9.35
CA ARG A 328 -19.66 -1.07 9.20
C ARG A 328 -19.90 -2.57 9.07
#